data_AF-A0A2R7RF59-F1
#
_entry.id   AF-A0A2R7RF59-F1
#
_cell.length_a   1.000
_cell.length_b   1.000
_cell.length_c   1.000
_cell.angle_alpha   90.00
_cell.angle_beta   90.00
_cell.angle_gamma   90.00
#
_symmetry.space_group_name_H-M   'P 1'
#
loop_
_entity.id
_entity.type
_entity.pdbx_description
1 polymer ?
#
loop_
_entity_poly.entity_id
_entity_poly.type
_entity_poly.pdbx_seq_one_letter_code
_entity_poly.pdbx_strand_id
1 'polypeptide(L)'
;MASQQVVVRVVDGPSVVEESVRRPVRLTPDGYAGIVYAGAVFPLFADNVIDMAGPSWEIEDCNRFLLAGANVPFARKAGDALAQQTFTEFPDEWNIETTKFGHYVVFNASERLAAEVVGALEAGGLSVQRWDVSHRPAADGKFYDWFARLRIKGTHTDALSRVAAVFSPVSADLVVEPSPAQTDTRLEDLAAQVEQLLDQSVALRERLDGSESEVTVLRQRLAAATDRESKLTSELNRALEHQKSLLSQITELGRAPEHPVDTRAFLAKQTETEELLEFALAENAELYSTVASLRAHAEQREARVSSLEAMVLGLSERFEELGQQERERRRAAAAPVAPRRGVLGFLDTAFSRLNFVLDSVEVLANLDAPASLLRSLVQIDMGHSVGRDLEGLRGWREVSKLATGIAGSEDMGRIYYKPDGDHVLVSVHVKQDDKEQRRHIERLRSM
;
A
#
# COMPACT_ATOMS: atom_id res chain seq x y z
N MET A 1 -4.64 10.44 33.78
CA MET A 1 -4.18 9.51 34.84
C MET A 1 -2.66 9.49 34.83
N ALA A 2 -1.99 9.40 35.98
CA ALA A 2 -0.52 9.38 36.02
C ALA A 2 0.01 8.00 35.58
N SER A 3 1.10 7.97 34.80
CA SER A 3 1.80 6.75 34.42
C SER A 3 2.62 6.20 35.60
N GLN A 4 2.66 4.89 35.77
CA GLN A 4 3.55 4.21 36.72
C GLN A 4 5.00 4.57 36.38
N GLN A 5 5.78 4.88 37.42
CA GLN A 5 7.20 5.20 37.29
C GLN A 5 8.03 4.26 38.14
N VAL A 6 9.12 3.75 37.58
CA VAL A 6 10.02 2.81 38.23
C VAL A 6 11.45 3.34 38.16
N VAL A 7 12.20 3.15 39.24
CA VAL A 7 13.64 3.44 39.28
C VAL A 7 14.35 2.26 38.63
N VAL A 8 14.97 2.50 37.48
CA VAL A 8 15.57 1.46 36.66
C VAL A 8 17.08 1.49 36.66
N ARG A 9 17.67 0.31 36.51
CA ARG A 9 19.09 0.10 36.25
C ARG A 9 19.26 -0.40 34.80
N VAL A 10 20.12 0.28 34.05
CA VAL A 10 20.38 -0.02 32.64
C VAL A 10 21.69 -0.78 32.54
N VAL A 11 21.65 -1.97 31.93
CA VAL A 11 22.82 -2.82 31.70
C VAL A 11 23.03 -3.05 30.21
N ASP A 12 24.28 -3.31 29.83
CA ASP A 12 24.67 -3.82 28.52
C ASP A 12 25.36 -5.18 28.76
N GLY A 13 24.58 -6.26 28.68
CA GLY A 13 25.00 -7.58 29.12
C GLY A 13 25.47 -7.56 30.60
N PRO A 14 26.74 -7.88 30.91
CA PRO A 14 27.24 -7.90 32.29
C PRO A 14 27.59 -6.51 32.85
N SER A 15 27.64 -5.47 32.03
CA SER A 15 28.13 -4.14 32.43
C SER A 15 26.98 -3.21 32.82
N VAL A 16 27.09 -2.53 33.97
CA VAL A 16 26.12 -1.49 34.35
C VAL A 16 26.48 -0.19 33.64
N VAL A 17 25.53 0.35 32.88
CA VAL A 17 25.71 1.57 32.08
C VAL A 17 25.13 2.77 32.80
N GLU A 18 23.96 2.62 33.42
CA GLU A 18 23.30 3.71 34.15
C GLU A 18 22.55 3.13 35.36
N GLU A 19 22.63 3.81 36.51
CA GLU A 19 21.98 3.36 37.74
C GLU A 19 20.98 4.40 38.26
N SER A 20 19.79 3.93 38.62
CA SER A 20 18.79 4.66 39.41
C SER A 20 18.14 5.87 38.72
N VAL A 21 17.72 5.73 37.46
CA VAL A 21 16.89 6.75 36.79
C VAL A 21 15.42 6.39 36.89
N ARG A 22 14.59 7.34 37.33
CA ARG A 22 13.13 7.16 37.40
C ARG A 22 12.53 7.34 36.01
N ARG A 23 11.94 6.29 35.44
CA ARG A 23 11.38 6.32 34.08
C ARG A 23 9.91 5.84 34.07
N PRO A 24 9.07 6.38 33.18
CA PRO A 24 7.70 5.92 33.01
C PRO A 24 7.66 4.54 32.36
N VAL A 25 6.77 3.68 32.83
CA VAL A 25 6.58 2.32 32.31
C VAL A 25 5.58 2.32 31.16
N ARG A 26 5.98 1.74 30.03
CA ARG A 26 5.13 1.43 28.88
C ARG A 26 4.78 -0.04 28.84
N LEU A 27 3.77 -0.40 28.07
CA LEU A 27 3.48 -1.79 27.73
C LEU A 27 4.09 -2.10 26.35
N THR A 28 4.86 -3.17 26.29
CA THR A 28 5.37 -3.73 25.03
C THR A 28 4.22 -4.44 24.29
N PRO A 29 4.35 -4.70 22.97
CA PRO A 29 3.34 -5.47 22.21
C PRO A 29 3.03 -6.84 22.82
N ASP A 30 4.02 -7.43 23.51
CA ASP A 30 3.90 -8.72 24.20
C ASP A 30 3.24 -8.61 25.59
N GLY A 31 2.77 -7.42 25.98
CA GLY A 31 2.07 -7.16 27.24
C GLY A 31 2.97 -7.00 28.47
N TYR A 32 4.30 -6.97 28.29
CA TYR A 32 5.25 -6.76 29.38
C TYR A 32 5.53 -5.28 29.62
N ALA A 33 6.04 -4.97 30.81
CA ALA A 33 6.53 -3.65 31.15
C ALA A 33 7.78 -3.35 30.30
N GLY A 34 7.83 -2.17 29.73
CA GLY A 34 8.94 -1.68 28.93
C GLY A 34 9.35 -0.27 29.35
N ILE A 35 10.61 0.07 29.12
CA ILE A 35 11.19 1.36 29.48
C ILE A 35 11.91 1.94 28.27
N VAL A 36 11.68 3.23 28.03
CA VAL A 36 12.34 3.94 26.94
C VAL A 36 13.77 4.30 27.34
N TYR A 37 14.73 3.83 26.54
CA TYR A 37 16.15 4.14 26.65
C TYR A 37 16.77 4.23 25.26
N ALA A 38 17.63 5.23 25.03
CA ALA A 38 18.33 5.44 23.75
C ALA A 38 17.44 5.41 22.48
N GLY A 39 16.19 5.88 22.58
CA GLY A 39 15.26 5.94 21.45
C GLY A 39 14.45 4.66 21.18
N ALA A 40 14.66 3.60 21.96
CA ALA A 40 13.90 2.35 21.87
C ALA A 40 13.27 1.97 23.22
N VAL A 41 12.32 1.04 23.20
CA VAL A 41 11.68 0.48 24.40
C VAL A 41 12.27 -0.89 24.69
N PHE A 42 12.88 -1.03 25.85
CA PHE A 42 13.47 -2.29 26.31
C PHE A 42 12.58 -2.96 27.36
N PRO A 43 12.50 -4.30 27.38
CA PRO A 43 11.71 -5.02 28.35
C PRO A 43 12.27 -4.83 29.76
N LEU A 44 11.38 -4.59 30.71
CA LEU A 44 11.70 -4.42 32.12
C LEU A 44 11.69 -5.79 32.80
N PHE A 45 12.86 -6.24 33.25
CA PHE A 45 13.02 -7.48 34.01
C PHE A 45 12.83 -7.24 35.51
N ALA A 46 12.69 -8.34 36.25
CA ALA A 46 12.75 -8.33 37.71
C ALA A 46 13.97 -7.54 38.23
N ASP A 47 13.83 -6.95 39.41
CA ASP A 47 14.79 -5.99 40.00
C ASP A 47 14.91 -4.65 39.23
N ASN A 48 13.91 -4.33 38.39
CA ASN A 48 13.83 -3.10 37.61
C ASN A 48 15.04 -2.88 36.68
N VAL A 49 15.48 -3.95 36.03
CA VAL A 49 16.62 -3.93 35.11
C VAL A 49 16.14 -3.92 33.66
N ILE A 50 16.77 -3.12 32.81
CA ILE A 50 16.68 -3.27 31.35
C ILE A 50 18.05 -3.65 30.80
N ASP A 51 18.07 -4.56 29.82
CA ASP A 51 19.28 -5.01 29.14
C ASP A 51 19.28 -4.52 27.69
N MET A 52 20.25 -3.69 27.35
CA MET A 52 20.39 -3.09 26.02
C MET A 52 20.88 -4.06 24.95
N ALA A 53 21.50 -5.18 25.36
CA ALA A 53 21.89 -6.24 24.45
C ALA A 53 20.71 -7.15 24.06
N GLY A 54 19.56 -6.97 24.73
CA GLY A 54 18.34 -7.74 24.53
C GLY A 54 17.45 -7.22 23.39
N PRO A 55 16.28 -7.86 23.17
CA PRO A 55 15.30 -7.38 22.21
C PRO A 55 14.75 -6.01 22.63
N SER A 56 14.45 -5.17 21.63
CA SER A 56 13.87 -3.84 21.82
C SER A 56 12.77 -3.60 20.80
N TRP A 57 11.87 -2.66 21.12
CA TRP A 57 10.80 -2.21 20.23
C TRP A 57 10.93 -0.72 19.92
N GLU A 58 10.35 -0.31 18.81
CA GLU A 58 10.19 1.11 18.49
C GLU A 58 9.19 1.76 19.46
N ILE A 59 9.38 3.06 19.73
CA ILE A 59 8.52 3.81 20.67
C ILE A 59 7.07 3.85 20.19
N GLU A 60 6.87 3.87 18.88
CA GLU A 60 5.57 3.95 18.22
C GLU A 60 4.72 2.69 18.47
N ASP A 61 5.37 1.53 18.54
CA ASP A 61 4.72 0.24 18.83
C ASP A 61 4.32 0.09 20.31
N CYS A 62 4.89 0.93 21.19
CA CYS A 62 4.69 0.88 22.63
C CYS A 62 3.94 2.14 23.13
N ASN A 63 2.82 2.49 22.49
CA ASN A 63 2.09 3.73 22.76
C ASN A 63 1.27 3.72 24.08
N ARG A 64 1.10 2.56 24.72
CA ARG A 64 0.34 2.40 25.97
C ARG A 64 1.23 2.55 27.21
N PHE A 65 0.80 3.36 28.16
CA PHE A 65 1.44 3.51 29.48
C PHE A 65 0.79 2.62 30.52
N LEU A 66 1.60 2.04 31.41
CA LEU A 66 1.09 1.36 32.59
C LEU A 66 0.57 2.42 33.59
N LEU A 67 -0.65 2.25 34.08
CA LEU A 67 -1.27 3.20 35.01
C LEU A 67 -0.64 3.12 36.42
N ALA A 68 -0.55 4.27 37.09
CA ALA A 68 -0.02 4.33 38.46
C ALA A 68 -0.83 3.43 39.41
N GLY A 69 -0.15 2.56 40.15
CA GLY A 69 -0.75 1.59 41.07
C GLY A 69 -1.06 0.22 40.47
N ALA A 70 -0.93 0.04 39.15
CA ALA A 70 -1.03 -1.28 38.52
C ALA A 70 0.21 -2.14 38.81
N ASN A 71 0.02 -3.46 38.93
CA ASN A 71 1.13 -4.41 39.04
C ASN A 71 1.99 -4.35 37.78
N VAL A 72 3.32 -4.29 37.95
CA VAL A 72 4.28 -4.21 36.84
C VAL A 72 4.51 -5.61 36.25
N PRO A 73 4.13 -5.86 34.99
CA PRO A 73 4.34 -7.17 34.36
C PRO A 73 5.79 -7.31 33.87
N PHE A 74 6.68 -7.79 34.73
CA PHE A 74 8.09 -7.98 34.37
C PHE A 74 8.30 -9.06 33.30
N ALA A 75 9.20 -8.79 32.35
CA ALA A 75 9.67 -9.75 31.36
C ALA A 75 10.54 -10.85 32.00
N ARG A 76 10.55 -12.04 31.40
CA ARG A 76 11.39 -13.17 31.83
C ARG A 76 12.77 -13.09 31.19
N LYS A 77 13.84 -13.34 31.96
CA LYS A 77 15.19 -13.42 31.40
C LYS A 77 15.34 -14.68 30.54
N ALA A 78 16.06 -14.57 29.43
CA ALA A 78 16.44 -15.71 28.60
C ALA A 78 17.32 -16.67 29.43
N GLY A 79 16.69 -17.66 30.04
CA GLY A 79 17.29 -18.55 31.04
C GLY A 79 16.25 -19.33 31.85
N ASP A 80 15.04 -18.76 32.02
CA ASP A 80 13.92 -19.39 32.74
C ASP A 80 13.02 -20.28 31.84
N ALA A 81 13.50 -20.68 30.66
CA ALA A 81 12.71 -21.29 29.58
C ALA A 81 12.33 -22.76 29.78
N LEU A 82 12.25 -23.26 31.02
CA LEU A 82 11.97 -24.69 31.31
C LEU A 82 10.69 -24.96 32.10
N ALA A 83 9.81 -23.98 32.24
CA ALA A 83 8.45 -24.21 32.75
C ALA A 83 7.43 -24.11 31.59
N GLN A 84 7.15 -25.24 30.94
CA GLN A 84 5.92 -25.42 30.17
C GLN A 84 4.75 -25.18 31.14
N GLN A 85 4.11 -24.02 31.07
CA GLN A 85 2.87 -23.78 31.81
C GLN A 85 1.73 -24.44 31.03
N THR A 86 1.25 -25.56 31.56
CA THR A 86 -0.11 -26.02 31.37
C THR A 86 -1.06 -24.89 31.80
N PHE A 87 -1.94 -24.47 30.90
CA PHE A 87 -3.03 -23.54 31.21
C PHE A 87 -3.94 -24.21 32.25
N THR A 88 -3.87 -23.79 33.52
CA THR A 88 -4.57 -24.47 34.62
C THR A 88 -5.89 -23.83 35.04
N GLU A 89 -6.14 -22.55 34.72
CA GLU A 89 -7.33 -21.85 35.23
C GLU A 89 -7.98 -20.99 34.15
N PHE A 90 -9.17 -21.42 33.73
CA PHE A 90 -10.07 -20.64 32.90
C PHE A 90 -10.93 -19.72 33.78
N PRO A 91 -11.35 -18.53 33.33
CA PRO A 91 -12.21 -17.66 34.12
C PRO A 91 -13.55 -18.32 34.48
N ASP A 92 -13.96 -18.21 35.76
CA ASP A 92 -15.21 -18.79 36.28
C ASP A 92 -16.48 -18.26 35.58
N GLU A 93 -16.39 -17.09 34.92
CA GLU A 93 -17.52 -16.46 34.22
C GLU A 93 -17.24 -16.30 32.73
N TRP A 94 -17.87 -17.16 31.93
CA TRP A 94 -17.88 -17.08 30.47
C TRP A 94 -19.20 -17.55 29.88
N ASN A 95 -19.44 -17.17 28.63
CA ASN A 95 -20.61 -17.60 27.87
C ASN A 95 -20.29 -17.66 26.36
N ILE A 96 -21.16 -18.31 25.58
CA ILE A 96 -21.12 -18.25 24.11
C ILE A 96 -22.33 -17.51 23.57
N GLU A 97 -22.08 -16.48 22.79
CA GLU A 97 -23.09 -15.77 22.02
C GLU A 97 -23.05 -16.26 20.56
N THR A 98 -24.16 -16.82 20.06
CA THR A 98 -24.32 -17.15 18.64
C THR A 98 -25.19 -16.09 17.98
N THR A 99 -24.63 -15.39 16.99
CA THR A 99 -25.35 -14.38 16.20
C THR A 99 -25.36 -14.78 14.72
N LYS A 100 -26.06 -14.01 13.87
CA LYS A 100 -25.99 -14.16 12.41
C LYS A 100 -24.56 -14.01 11.84
N PHE A 101 -23.63 -13.47 12.63
CA PHE A 101 -22.23 -13.28 12.26
C PHE A 101 -21.30 -14.38 12.80
N GLY A 102 -21.82 -15.39 13.51
CA GLY A 102 -21.04 -16.51 14.04
C GLY A 102 -21.05 -16.60 15.57
N HIS A 103 -20.12 -17.39 16.10
CA HIS A 103 -20.01 -17.70 17.52
C HIS A 103 -18.95 -16.83 18.21
N TYR A 104 -19.29 -16.32 19.38
CA TYR A 104 -18.43 -15.47 20.20
C TYR A 104 -18.32 -16.09 21.59
N VAL A 105 -17.10 -16.32 22.07
CA VAL A 105 -16.84 -16.60 23.49
C VAL A 105 -16.68 -15.26 24.19
N VAL A 106 -17.47 -15.00 25.22
CA VAL A 106 -17.37 -13.79 26.06
C VAL A 106 -16.96 -14.21 27.45
N PHE A 107 -16.01 -13.51 28.07
CA PHE A 107 -15.44 -13.90 29.37
C PHE A 107 -14.80 -12.72 30.10
N ASN A 108 -14.72 -12.82 31.43
CA ASN A 108 -14.05 -11.85 32.29
C ASN A 108 -12.62 -12.27 32.56
N ALA A 109 -11.64 -11.41 32.26
CA ALA A 109 -10.23 -11.78 32.41
C ALA A 109 -9.33 -10.54 32.43
N SER A 110 -8.15 -10.69 33.04
CA SER A 110 -7.05 -9.75 32.75
C SER A 110 -6.61 -9.91 31.29
N GLU A 111 -6.04 -8.87 30.68
CA GLU A 111 -5.56 -8.90 29.28
C GLU A 111 -4.61 -10.08 29.01
N ARG A 112 -3.76 -10.41 29.99
CA ARG A 112 -2.89 -11.60 29.93
C ARG A 112 -3.69 -12.90 29.89
N LEU A 113 -4.63 -13.07 30.82
CA LEU A 113 -5.48 -14.26 30.84
C LEU A 113 -6.34 -14.35 29.57
N ALA A 114 -6.74 -13.22 28.98
CA ALA A 114 -7.45 -13.21 27.70
C ALA A 114 -6.57 -13.71 26.55
N ALA A 115 -5.31 -13.28 26.48
CA ALA A 115 -4.35 -13.80 25.51
C ALA A 115 -4.07 -15.30 25.73
N GLU A 116 -3.93 -15.74 26.99
CA GLU A 116 -3.75 -17.16 27.34
C GLU A 116 -4.98 -18.00 26.98
N VAL A 117 -6.19 -17.50 27.21
CA VAL A 117 -7.46 -18.12 26.81
C VAL A 117 -7.55 -18.27 25.29
N VAL A 118 -7.18 -17.23 24.53
CA VAL A 118 -7.14 -17.28 23.06
C VAL A 118 -6.11 -18.32 22.59
N GLY A 119 -4.92 -18.32 23.19
CA GLY A 119 -3.91 -19.34 22.90
C GLY A 119 -4.38 -20.76 23.21
N ALA A 120 -5.12 -20.96 24.30
CA ALA A 120 -5.69 -22.26 24.65
C ALA A 120 -6.78 -22.69 23.66
N LEU A 121 -7.67 -21.77 23.24
CA LEU A 121 -8.67 -22.01 22.19
C LEU A 121 -8.02 -22.46 20.89
N GLU A 122 -6.98 -21.77 20.44
CA GLU A 122 -6.26 -22.11 19.22
C GLU A 122 -5.49 -23.43 19.33
N ALA A 123 -4.83 -23.67 20.47
CA ALA A 123 -4.16 -24.95 20.75
C ALA A 123 -5.16 -26.13 20.78
N GLY A 124 -6.40 -25.87 21.22
CA GLY A 124 -7.52 -26.79 21.18
C GLY A 124 -8.18 -26.96 19.81
N GLY A 125 -7.62 -26.35 18.75
CA GLY A 125 -8.12 -26.44 17.38
C GLY A 125 -9.32 -25.53 17.09
N LEU A 126 -9.61 -24.55 17.94
CA LEU A 126 -10.66 -23.55 17.73
C LEU A 126 -10.03 -22.29 17.18
N SER A 127 -10.09 -22.10 15.86
CA SER A 127 -9.55 -20.90 15.22
C SER A 127 -10.30 -19.65 15.69
N VAL A 128 -9.57 -18.70 16.28
CA VAL A 128 -10.09 -17.40 16.71
C VAL A 128 -9.89 -16.41 15.56
N GLN A 129 -10.97 -15.82 15.07
CA GLN A 129 -10.93 -14.83 13.98
C GLN A 129 -10.51 -13.44 14.47
N ARG A 130 -10.98 -13.06 15.66
CA ARG A 130 -10.70 -11.77 16.31
C ARG A 130 -11.03 -11.90 17.78
N TRP A 131 -10.25 -11.25 18.64
CA TRP A 131 -10.61 -11.01 20.03
C TRP A 131 -10.38 -9.53 20.38
N ASP A 132 -11.17 -8.99 21.30
CA ASP A 132 -11.11 -7.58 21.70
C ASP A 132 -11.90 -7.35 23.00
N VAL A 133 -11.86 -6.11 23.52
CA VAL A 133 -12.67 -5.68 24.67
C VAL A 133 -14.15 -5.69 24.29
N SER A 134 -14.99 -6.23 25.17
CA SER A 134 -16.44 -6.21 24.94
C SER A 134 -17.06 -4.91 25.43
N HIS A 135 -17.78 -4.23 24.54
CA HIS A 135 -18.45 -2.94 24.83
C HIS A 135 -19.97 -3.06 24.89
N ARG A 136 -20.52 -4.27 24.76
CA ARG A 136 -21.96 -4.51 24.72
C ARG A 136 -22.35 -5.66 25.67
N PRO A 137 -23.60 -5.69 26.16
CA PRO A 137 -24.07 -6.84 26.91
C PRO A 137 -24.19 -8.05 25.98
N ALA A 138 -23.85 -9.23 26.49
CA ALA A 138 -24.03 -10.49 25.79
C ALA A 138 -25.52 -10.91 25.80
N ALA A 139 -25.83 -12.06 25.17
CA ALA A 139 -27.20 -12.56 25.06
C ALA A 139 -27.88 -12.87 26.42
N ASP A 140 -27.08 -13.06 27.48
CA ASP A 140 -27.55 -13.23 28.86
C ASP A 140 -27.77 -11.90 29.61
N GLY A 141 -27.54 -10.76 28.94
CA GLY A 141 -27.66 -9.41 29.52
C GLY A 141 -26.47 -8.96 30.37
N LYS A 142 -25.41 -9.77 30.50
CA LYS A 142 -24.20 -9.42 31.27
C LYS A 142 -23.16 -8.70 30.40
N PHE A 143 -22.38 -7.82 31.02
CA PHE A 143 -21.19 -7.24 30.41
C PHE A 143 -19.98 -8.08 30.79
N TYR A 144 -19.23 -8.47 29.77
CA TYR A 144 -17.97 -9.18 29.92
C TYR A 144 -16.80 -8.25 29.59
N ASP A 145 -15.59 -8.56 30.07
CA ASP A 145 -14.40 -7.77 29.75
C ASP A 145 -13.94 -7.98 28.30
N TRP A 146 -13.98 -9.23 27.81
CA TRP A 146 -13.44 -9.63 26.51
C TRP A 146 -14.43 -10.45 25.70
N PHE A 147 -14.23 -10.44 24.37
CA PHE A 147 -14.84 -11.40 23.46
C PHE A 147 -13.81 -11.99 22.51
N ALA A 148 -14.02 -13.24 22.08
CA ALA A 148 -13.27 -13.93 21.04
C ALA A 148 -14.25 -14.55 20.02
N ARG A 149 -14.19 -14.13 18.76
CA ARG A 149 -15.01 -14.64 17.66
C ARG A 149 -14.38 -15.91 17.09
N LEU A 150 -15.11 -17.01 17.11
CA LEU A 150 -14.65 -18.31 16.61
C LEU A 150 -14.98 -18.50 15.12
N ARG A 151 -14.08 -19.14 14.37
CA ARG A 151 -14.27 -19.51 12.94
C ARG A 151 -15.01 -20.84 12.75
N ILE A 152 -15.69 -21.31 13.78
CA ILE A 152 -16.40 -22.60 13.77
C ILE A 152 -17.70 -22.44 12.98
N LYS A 153 -18.00 -23.42 12.13
CA LYS A 153 -19.31 -23.59 11.51
C LYS A 153 -20.07 -24.64 12.30
N GLY A 154 -21.31 -24.35 12.71
CA GLY A 154 -22.11 -25.32 13.45
C GLY A 154 -23.26 -24.69 14.22
N THR A 155 -23.91 -25.50 15.04
CA THR A 155 -24.94 -25.02 15.97
C THR A 155 -24.29 -24.42 17.22
N HIS A 156 -25.04 -23.64 17.99
CA HIS A 156 -24.59 -23.11 19.28
C HIS A 156 -24.10 -24.24 20.22
N THR A 157 -24.79 -25.38 20.23
CA THR A 157 -24.43 -26.56 21.02
C THR A 157 -23.11 -27.20 20.59
N ASP A 158 -22.77 -27.15 19.30
CA ASP A 158 -21.48 -27.66 18.80
C ASP A 158 -20.32 -26.73 19.18
N ALA A 159 -20.54 -25.42 19.12
CA ALA A 159 -19.55 -24.44 19.56
C ALA A 159 -19.31 -24.57 21.07
N LEU A 160 -20.39 -24.70 21.87
CA LEU A 160 -20.31 -24.88 23.31
C LEU A 160 -19.55 -26.15 23.71
N SER A 161 -19.84 -27.28 23.08
CA SER A 161 -19.16 -28.54 23.42
C SER A 161 -17.67 -28.49 23.12
N ARG A 162 -17.27 -27.91 21.98
CA ARG A 162 -15.86 -27.78 21.60
C ARG A 162 -15.10 -26.83 22.51
N VAL A 163 -15.67 -25.67 22.81
CA VAL A 163 -15.09 -24.69 23.73
C VAL A 163 -14.96 -25.30 25.13
N ALA A 164 -16.00 -25.99 25.62
CA ALA A 164 -15.95 -26.70 26.90
C ALA A 164 -14.92 -27.84 26.91
N ALA A 165 -14.65 -28.49 25.78
CA ALA A 165 -13.62 -29.54 25.69
C ALA A 165 -12.19 -28.99 25.81
N VAL A 166 -11.93 -27.80 25.25
CA VAL A 166 -10.64 -27.11 25.43
C VAL A 166 -10.42 -26.73 26.90
N PHE A 167 -11.50 -26.39 27.59
CA PHE A 167 -11.44 -25.93 28.98
C PHE A 167 -11.70 -27.02 30.01
N SER A 168 -11.97 -28.25 29.57
CA SER A 168 -12.08 -29.40 30.47
C SER A 168 -10.68 -29.94 30.77
N PRO A 169 -10.34 -30.23 32.03
CA PRO A 169 -9.06 -30.84 32.38
C PRO A 169 -9.05 -32.30 31.89
N VAL A 170 -8.54 -32.53 30.68
CA VAL A 170 -8.28 -33.89 30.19
C VAL A 170 -6.83 -34.24 30.52
N SER A 171 -6.69 -35.26 31.35
CA SER A 171 -5.42 -35.88 31.76
C SER A 171 -4.49 -36.10 30.56
N ALA A 172 -3.23 -35.74 30.78
CA ALA A 172 -2.12 -36.01 29.89
C ALA A 172 -2.08 -37.47 29.47
N ASP A 173 -2.37 -37.70 28.20
CA ASP A 173 -1.70 -38.66 27.33
C ASP A 173 -2.33 -38.50 25.96
N LEU A 174 -1.60 -37.94 25.01
CA LEU A 174 -1.56 -38.38 23.62
C LEU A 174 -0.47 -37.60 22.89
N VAL A 175 0.54 -38.37 22.48
CA VAL A 175 1.69 -37.99 21.65
C VAL A 175 1.19 -37.32 20.36
N VAL A 176 1.64 -36.09 20.10
CA VAL A 176 1.34 -35.36 18.86
C VAL A 176 2.50 -35.54 17.88
N GLU A 177 2.25 -36.27 16.80
CA GLU A 177 3.05 -36.19 15.58
C GLU A 177 2.89 -34.79 14.93
N PRO A 178 3.95 -34.25 14.29
CA PRO A 178 3.88 -32.94 13.64
C PRO A 178 2.97 -32.99 12.40
N SER A 179 1.80 -32.32 12.51
CA SER A 179 0.84 -32.17 11.43
C SER A 179 1.33 -31.17 10.36
N PRO A 180 1.23 -31.49 9.05
CA PRO A 180 1.69 -30.64 7.94
C PRO A 180 0.79 -29.41 7.62
N ALA A 181 -0.34 -29.21 8.32
CA ALA A 181 -1.37 -28.24 7.94
C ALA A 181 -1.06 -26.75 8.21
N GLN A 182 0.04 -26.39 8.90
CA GLN A 182 0.36 -24.99 9.25
C GLN A 182 0.95 -24.16 8.10
N THR A 183 1.38 -24.78 7.00
CA THR A 183 1.95 -24.04 5.86
C THR A 183 0.88 -23.53 4.90
N ASP A 184 -0.22 -24.26 4.74
CA ASP A 184 -1.30 -23.88 3.83
C ASP A 184 -2.07 -22.65 4.34
N THR A 185 -2.32 -22.55 5.65
CA THR A 185 -3.01 -21.38 6.24
C THR A 185 -2.19 -20.10 6.16
N ARG A 186 -0.85 -20.17 6.33
CA ARG A 186 0.03 -19.01 6.13
C ARG A 186 0.06 -18.53 4.70
N LEU A 187 0.01 -19.45 3.73
CA LEU A 187 -0.03 -19.10 2.31
C LEU A 187 -1.37 -18.47 1.92
N GLU A 188 -2.48 -18.98 2.46
CA GLU A 188 -3.82 -18.40 2.26
C GLU A 188 -3.94 -17.00 2.87
N ASP A 189 -3.42 -16.78 4.09
CA ASP A 189 -3.44 -15.46 4.73
C ASP A 189 -2.53 -14.45 4.01
N LEU A 190 -1.38 -14.88 3.49
CA LEU A 190 -0.52 -14.05 2.64
C LEU A 190 -1.20 -13.74 1.30
N ALA A 191 -1.86 -14.70 0.68
CA ALA A 191 -2.60 -14.49 -0.57
C ALA A 191 -3.73 -13.47 -0.37
N ALA A 192 -4.48 -13.55 0.72
CA ALA A 192 -5.54 -12.59 1.05
C ALA A 192 -4.99 -11.18 1.32
N GLN A 193 -3.83 -11.05 1.97
CA GLN A 193 -3.16 -9.76 2.15
C GLN A 193 -2.64 -9.17 0.83
N VAL A 194 -2.12 -10.01 -0.06
CA VAL A 194 -1.68 -9.57 -1.40
C VAL A 194 -2.88 -9.10 -2.22
N GLU A 195 -4.00 -9.83 -2.19
CA GLU A 195 -5.24 -9.44 -2.86
C GLU A 195 -5.76 -8.10 -2.34
N GLN A 196 -5.77 -7.91 -1.01
CA GLN A 196 -6.15 -6.63 -0.39
C GLN A 196 -5.23 -5.47 -0.79
N LEU A 197 -3.92 -5.69 -0.87
CA LEU A 197 -2.97 -4.67 -1.32
C LEU A 197 -3.11 -4.35 -2.81
N LEU A 198 -3.41 -5.37 -3.63
CA LEU A 198 -3.71 -5.17 -5.05
C LEU A 198 -4.97 -4.34 -5.23
N ASP A 199 -6.06 -4.64 -4.51
CA ASP A 199 -7.29 -3.85 -4.54
C ASP A 199 -7.05 -2.40 -4.12
N GLN A 200 -6.25 -2.18 -3.06
CA GLN A 200 -5.85 -0.84 -2.64
C GLN A 200 -5.03 -0.11 -3.71
N SER A 201 -4.11 -0.81 -4.38
CA SER A 201 -3.29 -0.23 -5.45
C SER A 201 -4.13 0.16 -6.66
N VAL A 202 -5.12 -0.65 -7.03
CA VAL A 202 -6.06 -0.36 -8.12
C VAL A 202 -6.92 0.84 -7.75
N ALA A 203 -7.52 0.85 -6.56
CA ALA A 203 -8.35 1.97 -6.11
C ALA A 203 -7.58 3.29 -6.01
N LEU A 204 -6.32 3.26 -5.56
CA LEU A 204 -5.46 4.44 -5.53
C LEU A 204 -5.10 4.92 -6.94
N ARG A 205 -4.84 4.00 -7.87
CA ARG A 205 -4.52 4.33 -9.26
C ARG A 205 -5.72 4.94 -9.98
N GLU A 206 -6.92 4.40 -9.81
CA GLU A 206 -8.15 4.98 -10.36
C GLU A 206 -8.39 6.40 -9.82
N ARG A 207 -8.13 6.62 -8.53
CA ARG A 207 -8.23 7.96 -7.92
C ARG A 207 -7.18 8.92 -8.48
N LEU A 208 -5.95 8.44 -8.69
CA LEU A 208 -4.87 9.22 -9.29
C LEU A 208 -5.23 9.64 -10.71
N ASP A 209 -5.58 8.66 -11.57
CA ASP A 209 -5.99 8.90 -12.96
C ASP A 209 -7.20 9.85 -13.03
N GLY A 210 -8.17 9.68 -12.13
CA GLY A 210 -9.32 10.57 -11.99
C GLY A 210 -8.90 12.00 -11.65
N SER A 211 -8.03 12.19 -10.66
CA SER A 211 -7.54 13.51 -10.26
C SER A 211 -6.67 14.18 -11.32
N GLU A 212 -5.82 13.43 -12.04
CA GLU A 212 -5.03 13.95 -13.17
C GLU A 212 -5.93 14.41 -14.31
N SER A 213 -6.97 13.63 -14.63
CA SER A 213 -7.96 14.02 -15.64
C SER A 213 -8.70 15.30 -15.24
N GLU A 214 -9.06 15.47 -13.95
CA GLU A 214 -9.69 16.70 -13.45
C GLU A 214 -8.75 17.92 -13.59
N VAL A 215 -7.47 17.75 -13.23
CA VAL A 215 -6.45 18.81 -13.37
C VAL A 215 -6.29 19.24 -14.83
N THR A 216 -6.21 18.29 -15.77
CA THR A 216 -6.08 18.63 -17.20
C THR A 216 -7.29 19.41 -17.72
N VAL A 217 -8.50 19.01 -17.35
CA VAL A 217 -9.74 19.73 -17.72
C VAL A 217 -9.78 21.12 -17.10
N LEU A 218 -9.38 21.27 -15.83
CA LEU A 218 -9.34 22.58 -15.17
C LEU A 218 -8.31 23.51 -15.80
N ARG A 219 -7.11 23.01 -16.16
CA ARG A 219 -6.09 23.79 -16.88
C ARG A 219 -6.59 24.26 -18.25
N GLN A 220 -7.26 23.40 -19.01
CA GLN A 220 -7.87 23.82 -20.29
C GLN A 220 -8.93 24.90 -20.10
N ARG A 221 -9.78 24.76 -19.07
CA ARG A 221 -10.81 25.77 -18.73
C ARG A 221 -10.21 27.07 -18.22
N LEU A 222 -9.08 27.02 -17.51
CA LEU A 222 -8.34 28.21 -17.07
C LEU A 222 -7.76 28.95 -18.27
N ALA A 223 -7.05 28.25 -19.17
CA ALA A 223 -6.52 28.83 -20.39
C ALA A 223 -7.61 29.50 -21.25
N ALA A 224 -8.75 28.82 -21.44
CA ALA A 224 -9.88 29.40 -22.17
C ALA A 224 -10.49 30.63 -21.48
N ALA A 225 -10.44 30.71 -20.14
CA ALA A 225 -10.90 31.88 -19.40
C ALA A 225 -9.91 33.05 -19.53
N THR A 226 -8.60 32.79 -19.41
CA THR A 226 -7.54 33.79 -19.61
C THR A 226 -7.57 34.37 -21.04
N ASP A 227 -7.81 33.53 -22.05
CA ASP A 227 -7.97 33.98 -23.43
C ASP A 227 -9.20 34.90 -23.60
N ARG A 228 -10.30 34.61 -22.92
CA ARG A 228 -11.49 35.49 -22.93
C ARG A 228 -11.23 36.80 -22.20
N GLU A 229 -10.55 36.75 -21.06
CA GLU A 229 -10.17 37.94 -20.30
C GLU A 229 -9.28 38.87 -21.13
N SER A 230 -8.28 38.33 -21.84
CA SER A 230 -7.39 39.12 -22.69
C SER A 230 -8.14 39.80 -23.84
N LYS A 231 -9.11 39.11 -24.46
CA LYS A 231 -9.99 39.68 -25.50
C LYS A 231 -10.85 40.81 -24.95
N LEU A 232 -11.54 40.60 -23.83
CA LEU A 232 -12.37 41.63 -23.18
C LEU A 232 -11.53 42.82 -22.70
N THR A 233 -10.31 42.59 -22.23
CA THR A 233 -9.38 43.66 -21.86
C THR A 233 -8.97 44.49 -23.09
N SER A 234 -8.76 43.84 -24.24
CA SER A 234 -8.50 44.56 -25.50
C SER A 234 -9.72 45.35 -25.97
N GLU A 235 -10.93 44.82 -25.83
CA GLU A 235 -12.18 45.52 -26.16
C GLU A 235 -12.39 46.73 -25.26
N LEU A 236 -12.18 46.56 -23.95
CA LEU A 236 -12.21 47.65 -22.97
C LEU A 236 -11.21 48.76 -23.30
N ASN A 237 -9.97 48.40 -23.68
CA ASN A 237 -8.98 49.41 -24.08
C ASN A 237 -9.44 50.21 -25.32
N ARG A 238 -10.04 49.55 -26.32
CA ARG A 238 -10.60 50.23 -27.50
C ARG A 238 -11.77 51.14 -27.13
N ALA A 239 -12.65 50.70 -26.24
CA ALA A 239 -13.78 51.49 -25.77
C ALA A 239 -13.31 52.72 -24.95
N LEU A 240 -12.25 52.59 -24.14
CA LEU A 240 -11.62 53.71 -23.45
C LEU A 240 -10.95 54.71 -24.42
N GLU A 241 -10.32 54.23 -25.49
CA GLU A 241 -9.79 55.09 -26.55
C GLU A 241 -10.90 55.85 -27.28
N HIS A 242 -12.01 55.17 -27.59
CA HIS A 242 -13.19 55.79 -28.17
C HIS A 242 -13.78 56.86 -27.25
N GLN A 243 -13.91 56.57 -25.95
CA GLN A 243 -14.36 57.55 -24.94
C GLN A 243 -13.45 58.79 -24.91
N LYS A 244 -12.12 58.60 -24.92
CA LYS A 244 -11.16 59.72 -24.98
C LYS A 244 -11.32 60.56 -26.25
N SER A 245 -11.57 59.91 -27.39
CA SER A 245 -11.86 60.59 -28.66
C SER A 245 -13.13 61.43 -28.57
N LEU A 246 -14.22 60.88 -28.02
CA LEU A 246 -15.48 61.61 -27.82
C LEU A 246 -15.31 62.82 -26.88
N LEU A 247 -14.57 62.66 -25.78
CA LEU A 247 -14.24 63.77 -24.88
C LEU A 247 -13.44 64.87 -25.59
N SER A 248 -12.49 64.49 -26.45
CA SER A 248 -11.75 65.45 -27.28
C SER A 248 -12.70 66.18 -28.25
N GLN A 249 -13.61 65.46 -28.89
CA GLN A 249 -14.61 66.04 -29.79
C GLN A 249 -15.56 67.00 -29.06
N ILE A 250 -16.06 66.64 -27.87
CA ILE A 250 -16.88 67.54 -27.04
C ILE A 250 -16.09 68.79 -26.65
N THR A 251 -14.81 68.65 -26.31
CA THR A 251 -13.94 69.79 -25.96
C THR A 251 -13.70 70.70 -27.17
N GLU A 252 -13.48 70.12 -28.35
CA GLU A 252 -13.34 70.86 -29.61
C GLU A 252 -14.64 71.56 -30.00
N LEU A 253 -15.77 70.86 -29.87
CA LEU A 253 -17.07 71.44 -30.09
C LEU A 253 -17.27 72.61 -29.12
N GLY A 254 -17.04 72.45 -27.83
CA GLY A 254 -17.23 73.49 -26.81
C GLY A 254 -16.44 74.80 -27.03
N ARG A 255 -15.54 74.88 -28.02
CA ARG A 255 -14.93 76.13 -28.47
C ARG A 255 -15.94 76.93 -29.30
N ALA A 256 -16.18 78.17 -28.89
CA ALA A 256 -17.30 78.99 -29.38
C ALA A 256 -17.39 79.06 -30.93
N PRO A 257 -18.58 78.86 -31.53
CA PRO A 257 -18.79 79.11 -32.95
C PRO A 257 -18.77 80.62 -33.22
N GLU A 258 -18.01 81.05 -34.22
CA GLU A 258 -17.89 82.48 -34.60
C GLU A 258 -19.21 83.04 -35.17
N HIS A 259 -20.18 82.20 -35.56
CA HIS A 259 -21.40 82.60 -36.26
C HIS A 259 -22.68 82.07 -35.59
N PRO A 260 -23.72 82.92 -35.41
CA PRO A 260 -24.93 82.56 -34.65
C PRO A 260 -25.88 81.60 -35.39
N VAL A 261 -25.83 81.51 -36.72
CA VAL A 261 -26.70 80.61 -37.51
C VAL A 261 -26.29 79.14 -37.36
N ASP A 262 -25.02 78.89 -37.03
CA ASP A 262 -24.49 77.54 -36.82
C ASP A 262 -24.73 76.99 -35.40
N THR A 263 -25.18 77.84 -34.47
CA THR A 263 -25.33 77.46 -33.04
C THR A 263 -26.32 76.32 -32.81
N ARG A 264 -27.43 76.24 -33.57
CA ARG A 264 -28.43 75.17 -33.39
C ARG A 264 -27.93 73.82 -33.88
N ALA A 265 -27.29 73.79 -35.05
CA ALA A 265 -26.69 72.58 -35.60
C ALA A 265 -25.51 72.11 -34.73
N PHE A 266 -24.75 73.08 -34.21
CA PHE A 266 -23.67 72.85 -33.27
C PHE A 266 -24.15 72.23 -31.95
N LEU A 267 -25.20 72.78 -31.32
CA LEU A 267 -25.79 72.24 -30.10
C LEU A 267 -26.35 70.83 -30.31
N ALA A 268 -27.01 70.56 -31.45
CA ALA A 268 -27.51 69.23 -31.77
C ALA A 268 -26.37 68.20 -31.90
N LYS A 269 -25.25 68.58 -32.51
CA LYS A 269 -24.06 67.74 -32.61
C LYS A 269 -23.42 67.52 -31.24
N GLN A 270 -23.38 68.54 -30.39
CA GLN A 270 -22.89 68.42 -29.02
C GLN A 270 -23.73 67.41 -28.22
N THR A 271 -25.06 67.54 -28.24
CA THR A 271 -25.96 66.61 -27.54
C THR A 271 -25.82 65.18 -28.05
N GLU A 272 -25.68 64.98 -29.37
CA GLU A 272 -25.43 63.66 -29.95
C GLU A 272 -24.11 63.06 -29.47
N THR A 273 -23.03 63.86 -29.40
CA THR A 273 -21.74 63.37 -28.86
C THR A 273 -21.78 63.08 -27.36
N GLU A 274 -22.59 63.80 -26.59
CA GLU A 274 -22.80 63.55 -25.16
C GLU A 274 -23.59 62.26 -24.92
N GLU A 275 -24.64 62.00 -25.71
CA GLU A 275 -25.39 60.73 -25.68
C GLU A 275 -24.50 59.53 -26.04
N LEU A 276 -23.64 59.67 -27.06
CA LEU A 276 -22.66 58.64 -27.41
C LEU A 276 -21.64 58.40 -26.30
N LEU A 277 -21.24 59.45 -25.57
CA LEU A 277 -20.33 59.33 -24.44
C LEU A 277 -20.98 58.58 -23.27
N GLU A 278 -22.24 58.89 -22.95
CA GLU A 278 -22.99 58.17 -21.91
C GLU A 278 -23.12 56.68 -22.25
N PHE A 279 -23.42 56.35 -23.50
CA PHE A 279 -23.47 54.96 -23.96
C PHE A 279 -22.10 54.27 -23.79
N ALA A 280 -21.01 54.92 -24.20
CA ALA A 280 -19.66 54.37 -24.05
C ALA A 280 -19.26 54.18 -22.56
N LEU A 281 -19.68 55.07 -21.66
CA LEU A 281 -19.46 54.93 -20.22
C LEU A 281 -20.21 53.74 -19.64
N ALA A 282 -21.46 53.53 -20.06
CA ALA A 282 -22.27 52.39 -19.63
C ALA A 282 -21.65 51.05 -20.12
N GLU A 283 -21.25 50.98 -21.39
CA GLU A 283 -20.56 49.82 -21.97
C GLU A 283 -19.25 49.53 -21.23
N ASN A 284 -18.44 50.56 -20.95
CA ASN A 284 -17.21 50.41 -20.18
C ASN A 284 -17.48 49.84 -18.78
N ALA A 285 -18.50 50.33 -18.08
CA ALA A 285 -18.85 49.83 -16.75
C ALA A 285 -19.24 48.34 -16.78
N GLU A 286 -19.99 47.90 -17.80
CA GLU A 286 -20.34 46.50 -18.01
C GLU A 286 -19.10 45.64 -18.30
N LEU A 287 -18.22 46.10 -19.19
CA LEU A 287 -16.96 45.42 -19.51
C LEU A 287 -16.05 45.30 -18.29
N TYR A 288 -15.91 46.35 -17.47
CA TYR A 288 -15.15 46.30 -16.22
C TYR A 288 -15.71 45.25 -15.26
N SER A 289 -17.03 45.20 -15.07
CA SER A 289 -17.67 44.22 -14.19
C SER A 289 -17.45 42.79 -14.69
N THR A 290 -17.50 42.59 -16.02
CA THR A 290 -17.30 41.28 -16.65
C THR A 290 -15.85 40.82 -16.49
N VAL A 291 -14.87 41.69 -16.76
CA VAL A 291 -13.45 41.38 -16.56
C VAL A 291 -13.14 41.06 -15.09
N ALA A 292 -13.68 41.84 -14.15
CA ALA A 292 -13.50 41.60 -12.72
C ALA A 292 -14.06 40.22 -12.28
N SER A 293 -15.25 39.86 -12.75
CA SER A 293 -15.84 38.56 -12.44
C SER A 293 -15.05 37.38 -13.04
N LEU A 294 -14.56 37.54 -14.27
CA LEU A 294 -13.73 36.50 -14.92
C LEU A 294 -12.41 36.30 -14.20
N ARG A 295 -11.75 37.39 -13.74
CA ARG A 295 -10.54 37.31 -12.91
C ARG A 295 -10.79 36.54 -11.62
N ALA A 296 -11.85 36.88 -10.89
CA ALA A 296 -12.19 36.18 -9.64
C ALA A 296 -12.44 34.68 -9.89
N HIS A 297 -13.11 34.32 -10.99
CA HIS A 297 -13.29 32.91 -11.38
C HIS A 297 -11.99 32.22 -11.80
N ALA A 298 -11.07 32.92 -12.45
CA ALA A 298 -9.76 32.39 -12.81
C ALA A 298 -8.93 32.09 -11.55
N GLU A 299 -8.86 33.04 -10.61
CA GLU A 299 -8.18 32.88 -9.32
C GLU A 299 -8.75 31.69 -8.52
N GLN A 300 -10.09 31.55 -8.47
CA GLN A 300 -10.73 30.42 -7.79
C GLN A 300 -10.36 29.07 -8.44
N ARG A 301 -10.28 29.02 -9.77
CA ARG A 301 -9.90 27.81 -10.51
C ARG A 301 -8.42 27.48 -10.31
N GLU A 302 -7.55 28.49 -10.30
CA GLU A 302 -6.13 28.33 -10.04
C GLU A 302 -5.89 27.77 -8.63
N ALA A 303 -6.55 28.31 -7.61
CA ALA A 303 -6.50 27.79 -6.25
C ALA A 303 -6.97 26.32 -6.17
N ARG A 304 -8.01 25.95 -6.92
CA ARG A 304 -8.49 24.56 -7.01
C ARG A 304 -7.48 23.65 -7.70
N VAL A 305 -6.83 24.10 -8.78
CA VAL A 305 -5.77 23.35 -9.46
C VAL A 305 -4.60 23.10 -8.52
N SER A 306 -4.10 24.12 -7.81
CA SER A 306 -3.01 23.95 -6.85
C SER A 306 -3.36 22.97 -5.72
N SER A 307 -4.60 22.98 -5.23
CA SER A 307 -5.06 22.02 -4.22
C SER A 307 -5.10 20.58 -4.74
N LEU A 308 -5.50 20.37 -6.00
CA LEU A 308 -5.53 19.05 -6.61
C LEU A 308 -4.11 18.55 -6.93
N GLU A 309 -3.23 19.42 -7.40
CA GLU A 309 -1.81 19.09 -7.63
C GLU A 309 -1.12 18.64 -6.34
N ALA A 310 -1.39 19.31 -5.22
CA ALA A 310 -0.89 18.87 -3.91
C ALA A 310 -1.43 17.50 -3.51
N MET A 311 -2.70 17.21 -3.83
CA MET A 311 -3.31 15.89 -3.57
C MET A 311 -2.69 14.79 -4.44
N VAL A 312 -2.49 15.06 -5.74
CA VAL A 312 -1.81 14.17 -6.68
C VAL A 312 -0.42 13.82 -6.15
N LEU A 313 0.35 14.84 -5.77
CA LEU A 313 1.70 14.66 -5.23
C LEU A 313 1.70 13.77 -3.97
N GLY A 314 0.80 14.03 -3.01
CA GLY A 314 0.69 13.21 -1.80
C GLY A 314 0.20 11.78 -2.06
N LEU A 315 -0.64 11.56 -3.07
CA LEU A 315 -1.05 10.21 -3.48
C LEU A 315 0.10 9.46 -4.17
N SER A 316 0.88 10.13 -5.01
CA SER A 316 2.07 9.56 -5.66
C SER A 316 3.13 9.17 -4.63
N GLU A 317 3.44 10.05 -3.67
CA GLU A 317 4.35 9.75 -2.56
C GLU A 317 3.90 8.51 -1.77
N ARG A 318 2.61 8.44 -1.42
CA ARG A 318 2.06 7.27 -0.73
C ARG A 318 2.13 5.98 -1.56
N PHE A 319 1.99 6.08 -2.87
CA PHE A 319 2.15 4.93 -3.78
C PHE A 319 3.61 4.45 -3.82
N GLU A 320 4.56 5.38 -3.82
CA GLU A 320 5.98 5.06 -3.74
C GLU A 320 6.36 4.44 -2.39
N GLU A 321 5.83 4.97 -1.28
CA GLU A 321 6.01 4.42 0.07
C GLU A 321 5.52 2.97 0.15
N LEU A 322 4.30 2.69 -0.30
CA LEU A 322 3.77 1.33 -0.35
C LEU A 322 4.64 0.42 -1.23
N GLY A 323 5.11 0.94 -2.36
CA GLY A 323 6.04 0.23 -3.24
C GLY A 323 7.41 -0.04 -2.62
N GLN A 324 7.89 0.84 -1.72
CA GLN A 324 9.12 0.65 -0.96
C GLN A 324 8.92 -0.35 0.17
N GLN A 325 7.83 -0.24 0.95
CA GLN A 325 7.46 -1.19 2.00
C GLN A 325 7.37 -2.62 1.46
N GLU A 326 6.78 -2.80 0.28
CA GLU A 326 6.70 -4.11 -0.38
C GLU A 326 8.08 -4.61 -0.83
N ARG A 327 8.94 -3.74 -1.35
CA ARG A 327 10.33 -4.09 -1.69
C ARG A 327 11.14 -4.48 -0.46
N GLU A 328 10.97 -3.77 0.65
CA GLU A 328 11.62 -4.06 1.94
C GLU A 328 11.10 -5.35 2.55
N ARG A 329 9.77 -5.59 2.52
CA ARG A 329 9.18 -6.87 2.90
C ARG A 329 9.76 -8.02 2.07
N ARG A 330 9.87 -7.87 0.76
CA ARG A 330 10.48 -8.89 -0.11
C ARG A 330 11.96 -9.11 0.23
N ARG A 331 12.72 -8.06 0.54
CA ARG A 331 14.11 -8.19 0.99
C ARG A 331 14.24 -8.87 2.34
N ALA A 332 13.35 -8.54 3.29
CA ALA A 332 13.31 -9.15 4.63
C ALA A 332 12.85 -10.61 4.59
N ALA A 333 11.86 -10.94 3.76
CA ALA A 333 11.43 -12.30 3.48
C ALA A 333 12.48 -13.10 2.70
N ALA A 334 13.35 -12.43 1.94
CA ALA A 334 14.50 -13.01 1.25
C ALA A 334 15.76 -13.12 2.11
N ALA A 335 15.69 -12.90 3.44
CA ALA A 335 16.74 -13.34 4.36
C ALA A 335 17.01 -14.84 4.14
N PRO A 336 18.28 -15.31 4.20
CA PRO A 336 18.74 -16.49 3.48
C PRO A 336 18.34 -17.78 4.19
N VAL A 337 17.06 -18.13 4.16
CA VAL A 337 16.65 -19.52 4.21
C VAL A 337 16.67 -19.99 2.77
N ALA A 338 17.84 -20.46 2.31
CA ALA A 338 17.95 -21.13 1.03
C ALA A 338 16.87 -22.22 0.96
N PRO A 339 15.84 -22.08 0.10
CA PRO A 339 14.90 -23.15 -0.07
C PRO A 339 15.66 -24.24 -0.81
N ARG A 340 15.88 -25.38 -0.16
CA ARG A 340 16.32 -26.61 -0.81
C ARG A 340 15.20 -27.19 -1.68
N ARG A 341 14.58 -26.37 -2.54
CA ARG A 341 13.81 -26.83 -3.69
C ARG A 341 14.71 -26.62 -4.90
N GLY A 342 15.06 -27.71 -5.58
CA GLY A 342 15.93 -27.67 -6.75
C GLY A 342 15.42 -26.68 -7.80
N VAL A 343 16.31 -26.27 -8.71
CA VAL A 343 16.09 -25.26 -9.77
C VAL A 343 14.75 -25.41 -10.50
N LEU A 344 14.23 -26.64 -10.62
CA LEU A 344 12.91 -26.97 -11.18
C LEU A 344 11.76 -26.19 -10.51
N GLY A 345 11.65 -26.20 -9.18
CA GLY A 345 10.53 -25.56 -8.48
C GLY A 345 10.57 -24.02 -8.52
N PHE A 346 11.75 -23.43 -8.74
CA PHE A 346 11.88 -21.98 -8.92
C PHE A 346 11.31 -21.54 -10.27
N LEU A 347 11.63 -22.26 -11.35
CA LEU A 347 11.18 -21.89 -12.69
C LEU A 347 9.66 -22.01 -12.86
N ASP A 348 9.07 -23.07 -12.29
CA ASP A 348 7.60 -23.27 -12.31
C ASP A 348 6.86 -22.16 -11.55
N THR A 349 7.50 -21.55 -10.55
CA THR A 349 6.91 -20.42 -9.80
C THR A 349 7.16 -19.09 -10.50
N ALA A 350 8.32 -18.93 -11.14
CA ALA A 350 8.74 -17.68 -11.77
C ALA A 350 8.03 -17.40 -13.11
N PHE A 351 7.57 -18.44 -13.80
CA PHE A 351 6.95 -18.34 -15.12
C PHE A 351 5.63 -19.09 -15.14
N SER A 352 4.50 -18.37 -15.15
CA SER A 352 3.17 -18.98 -15.03
C SER A 352 2.71 -19.68 -16.32
N ARG A 353 3.31 -19.33 -17.46
CA ARG A 353 2.90 -19.85 -18.78
C ARG A 353 3.95 -20.74 -19.42
N LEU A 354 5.19 -20.75 -18.94
CA LEU A 354 6.27 -21.48 -19.59
C LEU A 354 6.39 -22.91 -19.04
N ASN A 355 6.31 -23.88 -19.94
CA ASN A 355 6.58 -25.29 -19.65
C ASN A 355 7.96 -25.64 -20.24
N PHE A 356 8.96 -25.78 -19.37
CA PHE A 356 10.31 -26.15 -19.78
C PHE A 356 10.36 -27.63 -20.18
N VAL A 357 10.76 -27.89 -21.42
CA VAL A 357 10.89 -29.25 -21.97
C VAL A 357 12.35 -29.61 -22.21
N LEU A 358 12.66 -30.92 -22.29
CA LEU A 358 14.03 -31.44 -22.41
C LEU A 358 14.90 -30.99 -21.22
N ASP A 359 16.22 -31.01 -21.37
CA ASP A 359 17.19 -30.68 -20.31
C ASP A 359 17.35 -29.15 -20.10
N SER A 360 16.33 -28.35 -20.47
CA SER A 360 16.41 -26.89 -20.51
C SER A 360 16.71 -26.25 -19.16
N VAL A 361 16.24 -26.88 -18.08
CA VAL A 361 16.48 -26.41 -16.71
C VAL A 361 17.93 -26.62 -16.31
N GLU A 362 18.53 -27.75 -16.70
CA GLU A 362 19.95 -28.02 -16.48
C GLU A 362 20.82 -27.08 -17.32
N VAL A 363 20.42 -26.83 -18.58
CA VAL A 363 21.13 -25.87 -19.43
C VAL A 363 21.10 -24.48 -18.80
N LEU A 364 19.95 -24.00 -18.33
CA LEU A 364 19.82 -22.69 -17.68
C LEU A 364 20.65 -22.59 -16.39
N ALA A 365 20.71 -23.66 -15.60
CA ALA A 365 21.48 -23.69 -14.35
C ALA A 365 22.99 -23.60 -14.57
N ASN A 366 23.48 -24.01 -15.74
CA ASN A 366 24.90 -24.08 -16.08
C ASN A 366 25.41 -22.86 -16.89
N LEU A 367 24.62 -21.79 -17.02
CA LEU A 367 25.04 -20.58 -17.73
C LEU A 367 25.79 -19.64 -16.80
N ASP A 368 26.93 -19.12 -17.27
CA ASP A 368 27.69 -18.10 -16.53
C ASP A 368 27.02 -16.71 -16.60
N ALA A 369 26.25 -16.43 -17.66
CA ALA A 369 25.54 -15.17 -17.86
C ALA A 369 24.08 -15.34 -18.32
N PRO A 370 23.15 -15.78 -17.45
CA PRO A 370 21.77 -16.11 -17.83
C PRO A 370 20.88 -14.89 -18.14
N ALA A 371 21.35 -13.66 -17.88
CA ALA A 371 20.51 -12.46 -17.93
C ALA A 371 19.88 -12.17 -19.31
N SER A 372 20.55 -12.50 -20.41
CA SER A 372 19.97 -12.33 -21.75
C SER A 372 18.84 -13.34 -22.00
N LEU A 373 19.06 -14.59 -21.60
CA LEU A 373 18.09 -15.68 -21.72
C LEU A 373 16.86 -15.44 -20.85
N LEU A 374 17.06 -15.10 -19.57
CA LEU A 374 15.95 -14.81 -18.65
C LEU A 374 15.08 -13.64 -19.13
N ARG A 375 15.67 -12.59 -19.69
CA ARG A 375 14.90 -11.47 -20.27
C ARG A 375 14.02 -11.92 -21.43
N SER A 376 14.52 -12.77 -22.31
CA SER A 376 13.72 -13.34 -23.40
C SER A 376 12.61 -14.26 -22.88
N LEU A 377 12.87 -15.06 -21.85
CA LEU A 377 11.85 -15.91 -21.22
C LEU A 377 10.72 -15.08 -20.60
N VAL A 378 11.03 -14.01 -19.87
CA VAL A 378 10.02 -13.09 -19.31
C VAL A 378 9.15 -12.48 -20.42
N GLN A 379 9.76 -12.08 -21.54
CA GLN A 379 8.99 -11.54 -22.66
C GLN A 379 8.03 -12.59 -23.25
N ILE A 380 8.48 -13.84 -23.41
CA ILE A 380 7.65 -14.94 -23.91
C ILE A 380 6.51 -15.25 -22.92
N ASP A 381 6.78 -15.28 -21.62
CA ASP A 381 5.79 -15.50 -20.56
C ASP A 381 4.70 -14.41 -20.57
N MET A 382 5.09 -13.14 -20.78
CA MET A 382 4.16 -12.03 -20.99
C MET A 382 3.35 -12.12 -22.31
N GLY A 383 3.58 -13.13 -23.14
CA GLY A 383 2.88 -13.33 -24.42
C GLY A 383 3.47 -12.55 -25.58
N HIS A 384 4.64 -11.94 -25.41
CA HIS A 384 5.31 -11.27 -26.51
C HIS A 384 5.88 -12.28 -27.50
N SER A 385 5.73 -11.94 -28.76
CA SER A 385 6.30 -12.67 -29.89
C SER A 385 7.76 -12.25 -30.10
N VAL A 386 8.72 -13.05 -29.65
CA VAL A 386 10.16 -12.76 -29.71
C VAL A 386 10.87 -13.75 -30.63
N GLY A 387 11.79 -13.29 -31.48
CA GLY A 387 12.57 -14.15 -32.36
C GLY A 387 11.95 -14.38 -33.74
N ARG A 388 12.40 -15.42 -34.43
CA ARG A 388 12.03 -15.76 -35.81
C ARG A 388 11.35 -17.12 -35.86
N ASP A 389 10.50 -17.35 -36.86
CA ASP A 389 9.87 -18.67 -37.03
C ASP A 389 10.93 -19.70 -37.44
N LEU A 390 10.86 -20.88 -36.82
CA LEU A 390 11.83 -21.94 -37.04
C LEU A 390 11.54 -22.65 -38.37
N GLU A 391 12.46 -22.55 -39.33
CA GLU A 391 12.33 -23.18 -40.63
C GLU A 391 12.23 -24.71 -40.49
N GLY A 392 11.15 -25.30 -41.03
CA GLY A 392 10.94 -26.75 -41.01
C GLY A 392 10.20 -27.30 -39.78
N LEU A 393 9.72 -26.45 -38.87
CA LEU A 393 8.85 -26.82 -37.74
C LEU A 393 7.71 -25.81 -37.55
N ARG A 394 6.49 -26.23 -37.92
CA ARG A 394 5.32 -25.35 -37.86
C ARG A 394 4.99 -24.96 -36.42
N GLY A 395 4.90 -23.65 -36.16
CA GLY A 395 4.50 -23.09 -34.86
C GLY A 395 5.63 -22.93 -33.85
N TRP A 396 6.83 -23.44 -34.14
CA TRP A 396 8.01 -23.20 -33.32
C TRP A 396 8.70 -21.90 -33.73
N ARG A 397 9.22 -21.19 -32.74
CA ARG A 397 9.98 -19.95 -32.92
C ARG A 397 11.31 -20.06 -32.20
N GLU A 398 12.30 -19.35 -32.73
CA GLU A 398 13.67 -19.37 -32.28
C GLU A 398 14.14 -17.96 -31.93
N VAL A 399 14.64 -17.81 -30.70
CA VAL A 399 15.47 -16.68 -30.28
C VAL A 399 16.91 -17.16 -30.29
N SER A 400 17.76 -16.53 -31.11
CA SER A 400 19.16 -16.92 -31.28
C SER A 400 20.11 -15.81 -30.84
N LYS A 401 21.41 -16.15 -30.73
CA LYS A 401 22.48 -15.23 -30.33
C LYS A 401 22.31 -14.67 -28.92
N LEU A 402 21.87 -15.52 -28.00
CA LEU A 402 21.74 -15.15 -26.59
C LEU A 402 23.07 -15.36 -25.87
N ALA A 403 23.45 -14.38 -25.06
CA ALA A 403 24.66 -14.44 -24.25
C ALA A 403 24.55 -15.61 -23.24
N THR A 404 25.55 -16.49 -23.22
CA THR A 404 25.67 -17.63 -22.31
C THR A 404 26.72 -17.38 -21.23
N GLY A 405 27.73 -16.54 -21.51
CA GLY A 405 28.89 -16.29 -20.66
C GLY A 405 29.95 -17.40 -20.68
N ILE A 406 29.69 -18.53 -21.37
CA ILE A 406 30.60 -19.67 -21.44
C ILE A 406 31.69 -19.36 -22.47
N ALA A 407 32.96 -19.45 -22.05
CA ALA A 407 34.10 -19.22 -22.93
C ALA A 407 34.06 -20.14 -24.16
N GLY A 408 34.12 -19.56 -25.36
CA GLY A 408 34.01 -20.28 -26.64
C GLY A 408 32.58 -20.50 -27.17
N SER A 409 31.55 -20.19 -26.36
CA SER A 409 30.14 -20.30 -26.72
C SER A 409 29.33 -19.06 -26.33
N GLU A 410 30.00 -17.91 -26.25
CA GLU A 410 29.49 -16.69 -25.60
C GLU A 410 28.13 -16.25 -26.15
N ASP A 411 27.92 -16.29 -27.47
CA ASP A 411 26.65 -15.93 -28.12
C ASP A 411 25.92 -17.13 -28.74
N MET A 412 26.13 -18.33 -28.20
CA MET A 412 25.59 -19.56 -28.79
C MET A 412 24.29 -20.04 -28.12
N GLY A 413 23.73 -19.25 -27.20
CA GLY A 413 22.46 -19.54 -26.55
C GLY A 413 21.27 -19.40 -27.50
N ARG A 414 20.34 -20.35 -27.42
CA ARG A 414 19.10 -20.38 -28.20
C ARG A 414 17.91 -20.76 -27.31
N ILE A 415 16.78 -20.10 -27.53
CA ILE A 415 15.48 -20.50 -26.99
C ILE A 415 14.62 -20.92 -28.17
N TYR A 416 14.08 -22.14 -28.10
CA TYR A 416 13.01 -22.60 -28.97
C TYR A 416 11.72 -22.61 -28.19
N TYR A 417 10.64 -22.06 -28.74
CA TYR A 417 9.36 -22.12 -28.07
C TYR A 417 8.19 -22.28 -29.02
N LYS A 418 7.11 -22.89 -28.53
CA LYS A 418 5.86 -23.13 -29.26
C LYS A 418 4.67 -22.81 -28.35
N PRO A 419 3.80 -21.87 -28.73
CA PRO A 419 2.54 -21.67 -28.05
C PRO A 419 1.67 -22.94 -28.11
N ASP A 420 1.14 -23.35 -26.96
CA ASP A 420 0.27 -24.52 -26.80
C ASP A 420 -0.91 -24.17 -25.89
N GLY A 421 -1.96 -23.58 -26.48
CA GLY A 421 -3.08 -23.02 -25.73
C GLY A 421 -2.66 -21.84 -24.86
N ASP A 422 -2.98 -21.92 -23.56
CA ASP A 422 -2.63 -20.90 -22.56
C ASP A 422 -1.16 -21.00 -22.10
N HIS A 423 -0.51 -22.13 -22.38
CA HIS A 423 0.87 -22.41 -22.04
C HIS A 423 1.80 -22.26 -23.26
N VAL A 424 3.10 -22.22 -22.99
CA VAL A 424 4.16 -22.13 -23.99
C VAL A 424 5.20 -23.18 -23.67
N LEU A 425 5.42 -24.12 -24.60
CA LEU A 425 6.51 -25.09 -24.49
C LEU A 425 7.82 -24.38 -24.80
N VAL A 426 8.82 -24.50 -23.92
CA VAL A 426 10.10 -23.80 -24.04
C VAL A 426 11.25 -24.78 -23.92
N SER A 427 12.17 -24.72 -24.88
CA SER A 427 13.44 -25.42 -24.84
C SER A 427 14.62 -24.44 -24.91
N VAL A 428 15.53 -24.54 -23.94
CA VAL A 428 16.78 -23.76 -23.90
C VAL A 428 17.94 -24.67 -24.32
N HIS A 429 18.80 -24.15 -25.20
CA HIS A 429 19.90 -24.90 -25.77
C HIS A 429 21.12 -24.01 -25.99
N VAL A 430 22.32 -24.52 -25.69
CA VAL A 430 23.58 -23.88 -26.07
C VAL A 430 24.12 -24.64 -27.27
N LYS A 431 24.21 -23.98 -28.42
CA LYS A 431 24.68 -24.61 -29.66
C LYS A 431 26.19 -24.84 -29.59
N GLN A 432 26.65 -26.09 -29.66
CA GLN A 432 28.08 -26.39 -29.85
C GLN A 432 28.41 -26.49 -31.34
N ASP A 433 27.60 -27.22 -32.10
CA ASP A 433 27.78 -27.37 -33.55
C ASP A 433 26.42 -27.43 -34.33
N ASP A 434 26.50 -27.40 -35.66
CA ASP A 434 25.31 -27.48 -36.53
C ASP A 434 24.60 -28.85 -36.49
N LYS A 435 25.33 -29.91 -36.16
CA LYS A 435 24.82 -31.29 -36.14
C LYS A 435 24.01 -31.55 -34.87
N GLU A 436 24.49 -31.08 -33.74
CA GLU A 436 23.82 -31.06 -32.45
C GLU A 436 22.57 -30.20 -32.52
N GLN A 437 22.65 -29.01 -33.14
CA GLN A 437 21.47 -28.18 -33.36
C GLN A 437 20.39 -28.94 -34.14
N ARG A 438 20.75 -29.63 -35.23
CA ARG A 438 19.79 -30.43 -36.01
C ARG A 438 19.17 -31.56 -35.19
N ARG A 439 19.97 -32.26 -34.38
CA ARG A 439 19.48 -33.32 -33.47
C ARG A 439 18.52 -32.77 -32.43
N HIS A 440 18.81 -31.60 -31.87
CA HIS A 440 17.93 -30.93 -30.90
C HIS A 440 16.59 -30.55 -31.55
N ILE A 441 16.64 -29.97 -32.75
CA ILE A 441 15.46 -29.65 -33.56
C ILE A 441 14.64 -30.89 -33.90
N GLU A 442 15.28 -32.02 -34.20
CA GLU A 442 14.60 -33.30 -34.43
C GLU A 442 13.88 -33.81 -33.17
N ARG A 443 14.46 -33.64 -31.97
CA ARG A 443 13.78 -33.96 -30.70
C ARG A 443 12.55 -33.08 -30.48
N LEU A 444 12.64 -31.78 -30.79
CA LEU A 444 11.50 -30.87 -30.72
C LEU A 444 10.39 -31.24 -31.71
N ARG A 445 10.72 -31.89 -32.83
CA ARG A 445 9.73 -32.40 -33.81
C ARG A 445 8.94 -33.60 -33.30
N SER A 446 9.51 -34.37 -32.39
CA SER A 446 8.80 -35.49 -31.74
C SER A 446 7.86 -35.06 -30.60
N MET A 447 7.83 -33.76 -30.27
CA MET A 447 6.94 -33.15 -29.28
C MET A 447 5.85 -32.32 -29.96
#